data_AF-A0A0A0BH27-F1
#
_entry.id   AF-A0A0A0BH27-F1
#
_cell.length_a   1.000
_cell.length_b   1.000
_cell.length_c   1.000
_cell.angle_alpha   90.00
_cell.angle_beta   90.00
_cell.angle_gamma   90.00
#
_symmetry.space_group_name_H-M   'P 1'
#
loop_
_entity.id
_entity.type
_entity.pdbx_description
1 polymer ?
#
loop_
_entity_poly.entity_id
_entity_poly.type
_entity_poly.pdbx_seq_one_letter_code
_entity_poly.pdbx_strand_id
1 'polypeptide(L)'
;MRIPIFLLTLLLMTPLSADEDSVADNFIVFKTLPDKDANSDCSQRGGLRVFVVNTHPDKIIDLSVDRYFSGVRQAGRSMFALRQGHSQALGCNIVMDSHQEWRLVSSYFIEAETAINRYGVIY
;
A
#
# COMPACT_ATOMS: atom_id res chain seq x y z
N MET A 1 6.30 63.60 23.21
CA MET A 1 5.26 62.94 22.40
C MET A 1 5.92 61.74 21.72
N ARG A 2 5.65 60.50 22.17
CA ARG A 2 6.29 59.28 21.66
C ARG A 2 5.25 58.47 20.87
N ILE A 3 5.49 58.27 19.58
CA ILE A 3 4.66 57.49 18.66
C ILE A 3 5.05 56.01 18.84
N PRO A 4 4.13 55.08 19.15
CA PRO A 4 4.46 53.68 19.15
C PRO A 4 4.37 53.13 17.72
N ILE A 5 5.49 52.57 17.25
CA ILE A 5 5.59 51.84 15.99
C ILE A 5 4.86 50.51 16.19
N PHE A 6 3.74 50.33 15.49
CA PHE A 6 2.97 49.10 15.46
C PHE A 6 3.71 48.07 14.58
N LEU A 7 4.32 47.06 15.22
CA LEU A 7 5.02 45.97 14.55
C LEU A 7 3.96 45.00 14.00
N LEU A 8 3.66 45.08 12.71
CA LEU A 8 2.73 44.19 12.01
C LEU A 8 3.43 42.85 11.73
N THR A 9 3.22 41.86 12.61
CA THR A 9 3.66 40.48 12.41
C THR A 9 2.82 39.82 11.30
N LEU A 10 3.43 39.64 10.14
CA LEU A 10 2.87 38.90 9.02
C LEU A 10 2.92 37.39 9.33
N LEU A 11 1.79 36.82 9.73
CA LEU A 11 1.61 35.37 9.86
C LEU A 11 1.63 34.72 8.48
N LEU A 12 2.76 34.10 8.12
CA LEU A 12 2.84 33.15 7.02
C LEU A 12 1.94 31.95 7.33
N MET A 13 0.75 31.90 6.73
CA MET A 13 -0.03 30.67 6.67
C MET A 13 0.63 29.75 5.65
N THR A 14 1.42 28.78 6.12
CA THR A 14 1.81 27.64 5.30
C THR A 14 0.59 26.73 5.14
N PRO A 15 0.13 26.43 3.93
CA PRO A 15 -0.88 25.40 3.74
C PRO A 15 -0.29 24.07 4.22
N LEU A 16 -0.90 23.54 5.27
CA LEU A 16 -0.64 22.20 5.79
C LEU A 16 -1.26 21.21 4.79
N SER A 17 -0.49 20.76 3.79
CA SER A 17 -0.84 19.59 3.00
C SER A 17 -0.64 18.35 3.87
N ALA A 18 -1.56 18.15 4.82
CA ALA A 18 -1.65 16.94 5.60
C ALA A 18 -2.57 15.95 4.87
N ASP A 19 -1.99 14.81 4.50
CA ASP A 19 -2.55 13.50 4.84
C ASP A 19 -3.60 12.86 3.91
N GLU A 20 -3.55 13.06 2.58
CA GLU A 20 -4.27 12.15 1.68
C GLU A 20 -3.64 10.74 1.65
N ASP A 21 -2.33 10.63 1.87
CA ASP A 21 -1.59 9.36 1.87
C ASP A 21 -2.05 8.42 3.01
N SER A 22 -2.38 8.93 4.21
CA SER A 22 -2.87 8.08 5.31
C SER A 22 -4.31 7.60 5.13
N VAL A 23 -5.11 8.33 4.34
CA VAL A 23 -6.52 7.97 4.14
C VAL A 23 -6.64 6.71 3.30
N ALA A 24 -5.80 6.56 2.28
CA ALA A 24 -5.77 5.39 1.41
C ALA A 24 -5.43 4.09 2.18
N ASP A 25 -4.58 4.17 3.21
CA ASP A 25 -4.16 3.01 4.02
C ASP A 25 -5.34 2.31 4.69
N ASN A 26 -6.39 3.07 5.05
CA ASN A 26 -7.60 2.52 5.69
C ASN A 26 -8.39 1.55 4.80
N PHE A 27 -8.09 1.54 3.50
CA PHE A 27 -8.76 0.71 2.51
C PHE A 27 -7.89 -0.46 2.06
N ILE A 28 -6.73 -0.68 2.68
CA ILE A 28 -5.82 -1.76 2.33
C ILE A 28 -5.87 -2.85 3.38
N VAL A 29 -6.27 -4.04 2.94
CA VAL A 29 -6.41 -5.21 3.81
C VAL A 29 -5.55 -6.35 3.28
N PHE A 30 -4.75 -6.93 4.16
CA PHE A 30 -4.05 -8.18 3.88
C PHE A 30 -4.93 -9.37 4.29
N LYS A 31 -5.07 -10.34 3.38
CA LYS A 31 -5.79 -11.60 3.63
C LYS A 31 -4.85 -12.77 3.42
N THR A 32 -4.94 -13.76 4.28
CA THR A 32 -4.19 -15.01 4.17
C THR A 32 -5.19 -16.14 3.99
N LEU A 33 -5.23 -16.73 2.80
CA LEU A 33 -6.26 -17.69 2.38
C LEU A 33 -5.61 -18.88 1.68
N PRO A 34 -6.27 -20.05 1.58
CA PRO A 34 -5.79 -21.14 0.74
C PRO A 34 -5.56 -20.67 -0.69
N ASP A 35 -4.51 -21.17 -1.34
CA ASP A 35 -4.26 -20.82 -2.74
C ASP A 35 -5.38 -21.42 -3.61
N LYS A 36 -5.79 -20.68 -4.64
CA LYS A 36 -6.83 -21.16 -5.57
C LYS A 36 -6.32 -22.37 -6.37
N ASP A 37 -5.03 -22.40 -6.63
CA ASP A 37 -4.35 -23.56 -7.21
C ASP A 37 -3.86 -24.50 -6.09
N ALA A 38 -4.54 -25.63 -5.95
CA ALA A 38 -4.19 -26.66 -4.97
C ALA A 38 -2.84 -27.34 -5.27
N ASN A 39 -2.34 -27.23 -6.51
CA ASN A 39 -1.05 -27.76 -6.91
C ASN A 39 0.06 -26.69 -6.86
N SER A 40 -0.22 -25.47 -6.41
CA SER A 40 0.83 -24.46 -6.28
C SER A 40 1.86 -24.87 -5.24
N ASP A 41 3.10 -24.41 -5.40
CA ASP A 41 4.16 -24.63 -4.40
C ASP A 41 3.73 -24.20 -2.99
N CYS A 42 2.85 -23.20 -2.87
CA CYS A 42 2.35 -22.75 -1.59
C CYS A 42 1.42 -23.78 -0.95
N SER A 43 0.44 -24.27 -1.73
CA SER A 43 -0.50 -25.30 -1.28
C SER A 43 0.21 -26.60 -0.93
N GLN A 44 1.15 -27.05 -1.77
CA GLN A 44 1.90 -28.28 -1.55
C GLN A 44 2.74 -28.26 -0.26
N ARG A 45 3.14 -27.08 0.21
CA ARG A 45 3.88 -26.87 1.46
C ARG A 45 2.98 -26.69 2.68
N GLY A 46 1.65 -26.80 2.52
CA GLY A 46 0.68 -26.50 3.57
C GLY A 46 0.61 -25.02 3.94
N GLY A 47 1.12 -24.15 3.07
CA GLY A 47 1.06 -22.70 3.25
C GLY A 47 -0.25 -22.10 2.77
N LEU A 48 -0.45 -20.84 3.13
CA LEU A 48 -1.56 -20.00 2.69
C LEU A 48 -1.02 -18.85 1.84
N ARG A 49 -1.75 -18.52 0.78
CA ARG A 49 -1.43 -17.38 -0.08
C ARG A 49 -1.84 -16.08 0.62
N VAL A 50 -0.91 -15.13 0.67
CA VAL A 50 -1.16 -13.77 1.10
C VAL A 50 -1.62 -12.94 -0.10
N PHE A 51 -2.70 -12.21 0.11
CA PHE A 51 -3.28 -11.25 -0.83
C PHE A 51 -3.31 -9.88 -0.18
N VAL A 52 -3.17 -8.84 -0.98
CA VAL A 52 -3.56 -7.47 -0.60
C VAL A 52 -4.82 -7.10 -1.38
N VAL A 53 -5.74 -6.43 -0.71
CA VAL A 53 -7.06 -6.08 -1.23
C VAL A 53 -7.27 -4.59 -1.09
N ASN A 54 -7.75 -3.94 -2.15
CA ASN A 54 -8.30 -2.59 -2.09
C ASN A 54 -9.80 -2.68 -1.77
N THR A 55 -10.21 -2.19 -0.60
CA THR A 55 -11.60 -2.19 -0.14
C THR A 55 -12.30 -0.85 -0.32
N HIS A 56 -11.68 0.12 -0.99
CA HIS A 56 -12.32 1.39 -1.33
C HIS A 56 -13.50 1.13 -2.30
N PRO A 57 -14.64 1.84 -2.17
CA PRO A 57 -15.79 1.62 -3.05
C PRO A 57 -15.55 1.95 -4.53
N ASP A 58 -14.71 2.94 -4.84
CA ASP A 58 -14.56 3.51 -6.19
C ASP A 58 -13.14 3.87 -6.61
N LYS A 59 -12.19 4.06 -5.69
CA LYS A 59 -10.85 4.58 -6.00
C LYS A 59 -9.86 3.48 -6.34
N ILE A 60 -8.97 3.80 -7.27
CA ILE A 60 -7.75 3.02 -7.54
C ILE A 60 -6.69 3.50 -6.56
N ILE A 61 -5.97 2.54 -5.97
CA ILE A 61 -4.90 2.83 -5.02
C ILE A 61 -3.59 2.32 -5.59
N ASP A 62 -2.60 3.21 -5.72
CA ASP A 62 -1.22 2.84 -5.98
C ASP A 62 -0.57 2.40 -4.67
N LEU A 63 0.06 1.22 -4.68
CA LEU A 63 0.55 0.54 -3.50
C LEU A 63 2.02 0.24 -3.61
N SER A 64 2.72 0.46 -2.52
CA SER A 64 4.05 -0.09 -2.29
C SER A 64 3.98 -1.01 -1.07
N VAL A 65 4.37 -2.27 -1.25
CA VAL A 65 4.45 -3.24 -0.15
C VAL A 65 5.81 -3.91 -0.12
N ASP A 66 6.32 -4.12 1.09
CA ASP A 66 7.55 -4.85 1.31
C ASP A 66 7.29 -6.21 1.92
N ARG A 67 8.11 -7.17 1.50
CA ARG A 67 8.13 -8.49 2.10
C ARG A 67 9.04 -8.48 3.33
N TYR A 68 8.63 -9.18 4.36
CA TYR A 68 9.45 -9.54 5.51
C TYR A 68 9.61 -11.06 5.52
N PHE A 69 10.85 -11.54 5.52
CA PHE A 69 11.19 -12.97 5.60
C PHE A 69 11.91 -13.21 6.92
N SER A 70 11.33 -14.03 7.80
CA SER A 70 11.87 -14.25 9.15
C SER A 70 12.19 -12.94 9.90
N GLY A 71 11.31 -11.95 9.77
CA GLY A 71 11.47 -10.62 10.39
C GLY A 71 12.43 -9.67 9.68
N VAL A 72 13.14 -10.12 8.64
CA VAL A 72 14.07 -9.27 7.87
C VAL A 72 13.33 -8.61 6.70
N ARG A 73 13.36 -7.28 6.65
CA ARG A 73 12.78 -6.50 5.54
C ARG A 73 13.53 -6.79 4.24
N GLN A 74 12.79 -7.15 3.20
CA GLN A 74 13.28 -7.36 1.84
C GLN A 74 12.54 -6.39 0.91
N ALA A 75 13.12 -5.20 0.78
CA ALA A 75 12.47 -4.05 0.16
C ALA A 75 12.41 -4.12 -1.38
N GLY A 76 11.52 -3.31 -1.96
CA GLY A 76 11.65 -2.84 -3.34
C GLY A 76 11.19 -3.81 -4.42
N ARG A 77 10.15 -4.60 -4.16
CA ARG A 77 9.71 -5.66 -5.10
C ARG A 77 8.25 -5.65 -5.51
N SER A 78 7.41 -4.83 -4.89
CA SER A 78 5.98 -4.87 -5.20
C SER A 78 5.37 -3.47 -5.16
N MET A 79 5.40 -2.82 -6.33
CA MET A 79 4.69 -1.57 -6.59
C MET A 79 3.68 -1.81 -7.70
N PHE A 80 2.41 -1.52 -7.44
CA PHE A 80 1.33 -1.73 -8.41
C PHE A 80 0.09 -0.94 -8.01
N ALA A 81 -0.79 -0.69 -8.97
CA ALA A 81 -2.10 -0.10 -8.72
C ALA A 81 -3.18 -1.19 -8.61
N LEU A 82 -4.03 -1.10 -7.59
CA LEU A 82 -5.21 -1.95 -7.42
C LEU A 82 -6.51 -1.18 -7.65
N ARG A 83 -7.35 -1.75 -8.51
CA ARG A 83 -8.72 -1.28 -8.72
C ARG A 83 -9.60 -1.56 -7.49
N GLN A 84 -10.71 -0.83 -7.37
CA GLN A 84 -11.66 -1.02 -6.28
C GLN A 84 -12.17 -2.46 -6.16
N GLY A 85 -12.15 -3.04 -4.96
CA GLY A 85 -12.60 -4.41 -4.71
C GLY A 85 -11.69 -5.52 -5.25
N HIS A 86 -10.60 -5.18 -5.94
CA HIS A 86 -9.66 -6.15 -6.50
C HIS A 86 -8.61 -6.59 -5.46
N SER A 87 -8.08 -7.78 -5.68
CA SER A 87 -7.05 -8.38 -4.83
C SER A 87 -5.86 -8.84 -5.67
N GLN A 88 -4.64 -8.54 -5.20
CA GLN A 88 -3.41 -9.03 -5.79
C GLN A 88 -2.77 -10.09 -4.91
N ALA A 89 -2.42 -11.23 -5.52
CA ALA A 89 -1.63 -12.27 -4.85
C ALA A 89 -0.19 -11.79 -4.67
N LEU A 90 0.35 -11.93 -3.45
CA LEU A 90 1.71 -11.51 -3.11
C LEU A 90 2.67 -12.70 -3.04
N GLY A 91 2.32 -13.71 -2.26
CA GLY A 91 3.21 -14.85 -2.03
C GLY A 91 2.70 -15.79 -0.95
N CYS A 92 3.44 -16.88 -0.73
CA CYS A 92 3.12 -17.83 0.33
C CYS A 92 3.55 -17.29 1.70
N ASN A 93 2.71 -17.47 2.73
CA ASN A 93 3.02 -17.07 4.10
C ASN A 93 4.16 -17.90 4.74
N ILE A 94 4.50 -19.06 4.16
CA ILE A 94 5.58 -19.93 4.62
C ILE A 94 6.40 -20.39 3.42
N VAL A 95 7.72 -20.24 3.49
CA VAL A 95 8.68 -20.77 2.51
C VAL A 95 9.91 -21.26 3.26
N MET A 96 10.40 -22.47 2.93
CA MET A 96 11.56 -23.08 3.61
C MET A 96 11.41 -23.08 5.14
N ASP A 97 10.23 -23.49 5.61
CA ASP A 97 9.85 -23.53 7.03
C ASP A 97 9.94 -22.19 7.76
N SER A 98 10.05 -21.08 7.02
CA SER A 98 10.18 -19.73 7.54
C SER A 98 8.96 -18.90 7.18
N HIS A 99 8.49 -18.11 8.16
CA HIS A 99 7.37 -17.20 7.98
C HIS A 99 7.72 -16.03 7.06
N GLN A 100 6.74 -15.67 6.25
CA GLN A 100 6.74 -14.48 5.41
C GLN A 100 5.48 -13.68 5.61
N GLU A 101 5.63 -12.38 5.57
CA GLU A 101 4.52 -11.45 5.61
C GLU A 101 4.82 -10.25 4.71
N TRP A 102 3.78 -9.49 4.40
CA TRP A 102 3.88 -8.26 3.65
C TRP A 102 3.35 -7.13 4.49
N ARG A 103 4.01 -6.00 4.41
CA ARG A 103 3.63 -4.78 5.14
C ARG A 103 3.48 -3.65 4.14
N LEU A 104 2.46 -2.83 4.37
CA LEU A 104 2.24 -1.61 3.59
C LEU A 104 3.39 -0.64 3.86
N VAL A 105 3.94 -0.07 2.78
CA VAL A 105 4.98 0.97 2.83
C VAL A 105 4.36 2.32 2.54
N SER A 106 3.51 2.38 1.52
CA SER A 106 2.76 3.58 1.15
C SER A 106 1.53 3.18 0.35
N SER A 107 0.48 3.99 0.46
CA SER A 107 -0.64 3.96 -0.46
C SER A 107 -1.12 5.36 -0.80
N TYR A 108 -1.60 5.56 -2.03
CA TYR A 108 -2.19 6.82 -2.45
C TYR A 108 -3.25 6.60 -3.51
N PHE A 109 -4.29 7.43 -3.50
CA PHE A 109 -5.28 7.43 -4.57
C PHE A 109 -4.63 7.91 -5.87
N ILE A 110 -4.98 7.25 -6.97
CA ILE A 110 -4.41 7.54 -8.29
C ILE A 110 -5.50 7.44 -9.37
N GLU A 111 -5.36 8.24 -10.40
CA GLU A 111 -6.20 8.15 -11.59
C GLU A 111 -5.78 6.98 -12.49
N ALA A 112 -6.74 6.40 -13.21
CA ALA A 112 -6.50 5.22 -14.04
C ALA A 112 -5.43 5.47 -15.11
N GLU A 113 -5.44 6.64 -15.74
CA GLU A 113 -4.45 7.01 -16.75
C GLU A 113 -3.02 7.02 -16.18
N THR A 114 -2.83 7.64 -15.01
CA THR A 114 -1.54 7.69 -14.32
C THR A 114 -1.06 6.29 -13.93
N ALA A 115 -1.96 5.43 -13.44
CA ALA A 115 -1.63 4.06 -13.10
C ALA A 115 -1.22 3.22 -14.33
N ILE A 116 -1.95 3.34 -15.45
CA ILE A 116 -1.61 2.66 -16.71
C ILE A 116 -0.28 3.15 -17.26
N ASN A 117 -0.03 4.47 -17.24
CA ASN A 117 1.24 5.02 -17.71
C ASN A 117 2.43 4.53 -16.89
N ARG A 118 2.22 4.30 -15.58
CA ARG A 118 3.28 3.86 -14.67
C ARG A 118 3.52 2.35 -14.71
N TYR A 119 2.45 1.54 -14.72
CA TYR A 119 2.51 0.10 -14.51
C TYR A 119 2.13 -0.74 -15.74
N GLY A 120 1.56 -0.12 -16.77
CA GLY A 120 1.00 -0.79 -17.96
C GLY A 120 -0.30 -1.54 -17.71
N VAL A 121 -0.62 -1.82 -16.44
CA VAL A 121 -1.82 -2.56 -16.01
C VAL A 121 -2.28 -2.07 -14.64
N ILE A 122 -3.58 -2.20 -14.38
CA ILE A 122 -4.19 -2.03 -13.07
C ILE A 122 -4.76 -3.39 -12.69
N TYR A 123 -4.43 -3.87 -11.50
CA TYR A 123 -4.83 -5.18 -10.99
C TYR A 123 -6.21 -5.16 -10.36
#